data_AF-A0A968QLC0-F1
#
_entry.id   AF-A0A968QLC0-F1
#
_cell.length_a   1.000
_cell.length_b   1.000
_cell.length_c   1.000
_cell.angle_alpha   90.00
_cell.angle_beta   90.00
_cell.angle_gamma   90.00
#
_symmetry.space_group_name_H-M   'P 1'
#
loop_
_entity.id
_entity.type
_entity.pdbx_description
1 polymer ?
#
loop_
_entity_poly.entity_id
_entity_poly.type
_entity_poly.pdbx_seq_one_letter_code
_entity_poly.pdbx_strand_id
1 'polypeptide(L)'
;MTKELLNLTIPHSLPLLESLCWNIANPYDLSLKEMLSVYETRWRFRGILGRATKAELNFVHQLAQAYNRPSLLPEQMEIDKQKFYHKVRGIVNNLDPEILIEYQAYFGGGTMLSLERDCYRLSYDLDFLCNLDSFNRLRRWVDEGRVKELLKSDRLSIGEIKKDLYGIRIL
;
A
#
# COMPACT_ATOMS: atom_id res chain seq x y z
N MET A 1 14.16 -16.35 -15.55
CA MET A 1 12.90 -15.99 -16.23
C MET A 1 11.93 -17.15 -16.04
N THR A 2 10.78 -16.97 -15.40
CA THR A 2 9.79 -18.05 -15.18
C THR A 2 9.21 -18.51 -16.53
N LYS A 3 8.83 -19.79 -16.65
CA LYS A 3 8.22 -20.36 -17.87
C LYS A 3 6.99 -19.58 -18.37
N GLU A 4 6.30 -18.89 -17.45
CA GLU A 4 5.12 -18.07 -17.74
C GLU A 4 5.45 -16.76 -18.48
N LEU A 5 6.62 -16.15 -18.24
CA LEU A 5 7.05 -14.94 -18.95
C LEU A 5 7.36 -15.20 -20.44
N LEU A 6 7.72 -16.44 -20.79
CA LEU A 6 8.07 -16.82 -22.16
C LEU A 6 6.85 -16.90 -23.11
N ASN A 7 5.62 -16.98 -22.56
CA ASN A 7 4.38 -17.14 -23.33
C ASN A 7 3.43 -15.93 -23.21
N LEU A 8 3.84 -14.88 -22.49
CA LEU A 8 3.04 -13.68 -22.29
C LEU A 8 2.98 -12.87 -23.59
N THR A 9 1.82 -12.91 -24.26
CA THR A 9 1.59 -12.13 -25.48
C THR A 9 0.96 -10.80 -25.10
N ILE A 10 1.63 -9.69 -25.40
CA ILE A 10 1.09 -8.35 -25.16
C ILE A 10 -0.07 -8.12 -26.16
N PRO A 11 -1.29 -7.81 -25.68
CA PRO A 11 -2.38 -7.41 -26.57
C PRO A 11 -2.00 -6.19 -27.42
N HIS A 12 -2.51 -6.12 -28.66
CA HIS A 12 -2.28 -4.99 -29.55
C HIS A 12 -2.80 -3.65 -28.97
N SER A 13 -3.77 -3.70 -28.04
CA SER A 13 -4.33 -2.50 -27.43
C SER A 13 -4.49 -2.69 -25.92
N LEU A 14 -3.92 -1.74 -25.18
CA LEU A 14 -3.94 -1.62 -23.73
C LEU A 14 -4.47 -0.22 -23.33
N PRO A 15 -5.76 0.07 -23.60
CA PRO A 15 -6.29 1.42 -23.43
C PRO A 15 -6.31 1.91 -21.98
N LEU A 16 -6.40 1.01 -21.00
CA LEU A 16 -6.19 1.42 -19.62
C LEU A 16 -4.72 1.80 -19.40
N LEU A 17 -3.75 0.98 -19.80
CA LEU A 17 -2.32 1.33 -19.67
C LEU A 17 -2.00 2.66 -20.33
N GLU A 18 -2.49 2.88 -21.55
CA GLU A 18 -2.34 4.16 -22.28
C GLU A 18 -2.85 5.34 -21.45
N SER A 19 -4.04 5.20 -20.87
CA SER A 19 -4.64 6.22 -20.01
C SER A 19 -3.88 6.41 -18.69
N LEU A 20 -3.39 5.33 -18.10
CA LEU A 20 -2.59 5.37 -16.87
C LEU A 20 -1.22 5.99 -17.09
N CYS A 21 -0.67 5.86 -18.31
CA CYS A 21 0.63 6.35 -18.75
C CYS A 21 0.55 7.72 -19.44
N TRP A 22 -0.39 8.59 -19.05
CA TRP A 22 -0.59 9.93 -19.63
C TRP A 22 0.68 10.80 -19.70
N ASN A 23 1.70 10.49 -18.90
CA ASN A 23 2.98 11.21 -18.84
C ASN A 23 4.16 10.44 -19.50
N ILE A 24 3.89 9.37 -20.23
CA ILE A 24 4.90 8.53 -20.91
C ILE A 24 4.61 8.59 -22.41
N ALA A 25 5.64 8.87 -23.21
CA ALA A 25 5.49 9.07 -24.65
C ALA A 25 4.91 7.85 -25.37
N ASN A 26 5.37 6.65 -25.02
CA ASN A 26 4.83 5.39 -25.53
C ASN A 26 4.80 4.33 -24.42
N PRO A 27 3.62 3.97 -23.89
CA PRO A 27 3.46 2.96 -22.84
C PRO A 27 3.94 1.57 -23.22
N TYR A 28 4.01 1.26 -24.52
CA TYR A 28 4.42 -0.05 -25.04
C TYR A 28 5.94 -0.27 -25.01
N ASP A 29 6.73 0.79 -24.79
CA ASP A 29 8.18 0.70 -24.63
C ASP A 29 8.58 0.23 -23.21
N LEU A 30 7.63 0.19 -22.28
CA LEU A 30 7.84 -0.30 -20.92
C LEU A 30 8.10 -1.81 -20.91
N SER A 31 9.03 -2.27 -20.07
CA SER A 31 9.17 -3.70 -19.78
C SER A 31 7.90 -4.24 -19.10
N LEU A 32 7.67 -5.56 -19.18
CA LEU A 32 6.54 -6.21 -18.52
C LEU A 32 6.48 -5.92 -17.00
N LYS A 33 7.64 -5.77 -16.35
CA LYS A 33 7.72 -5.41 -14.93
C LYS A 33 7.33 -3.95 -14.68
N GLU A 34 7.69 -3.04 -15.58
CA GLU A 34 7.30 -1.63 -15.48
C GLU A 34 5.82 -1.44 -15.79
N MET A 35 5.28 -2.13 -16.80
CA MET A 35 3.84 -2.18 -17.07
C MET A 35 3.08 -2.68 -15.84
N LEU A 36 3.53 -3.78 -15.25
CA LEU A 36 2.98 -4.32 -14.01
C LEU A 36 3.03 -3.27 -12.88
N SER A 37 4.15 -2.58 -12.70
CA SER A 37 4.29 -1.52 -11.70
C SER A 37 3.33 -0.34 -11.96
N VAL A 38 3.10 0.03 -13.22
CA VAL A 38 2.07 1.03 -13.57
C VAL A 38 0.69 0.54 -13.15
N TYR A 39 0.33 -0.69 -13.48
CA TYR A 39 -0.95 -1.25 -13.03
C TYR A 39 -1.02 -1.28 -11.50
N GLU A 40 -0.03 -1.82 -10.78
CA GLU A 40 0.00 -1.86 -9.31
C GLU A 40 -0.19 -0.47 -8.68
N THR A 41 0.50 0.54 -9.22
CA THR A 41 0.51 1.89 -8.62
C THR A 41 -0.68 2.76 -9.05
N ARG A 42 -1.21 2.53 -10.26
CA ARG A 42 -2.21 3.40 -10.90
C ARG A 42 -3.55 2.71 -11.18
N TRP A 43 -3.73 1.43 -10.84
CA TRP A 43 -4.99 0.69 -11.06
C TRP A 43 -6.23 1.45 -10.59
N ARG A 44 -6.10 2.21 -9.49
CA ARG A 44 -7.14 3.05 -8.91
C ARG A 44 -7.76 4.09 -9.85
N PHE A 45 -7.11 4.41 -10.96
CA PHE A 45 -7.63 5.33 -11.97
C PHE A 45 -8.41 4.62 -13.09
N ARG A 46 -8.50 3.29 -13.05
CA ARG A 46 -9.42 2.52 -13.88
C ARG A 46 -10.86 3.01 -13.64
N GLY A 47 -11.55 3.35 -14.72
CA GLY A 47 -12.88 3.92 -14.72
C GLY A 47 -12.91 5.45 -14.69
N ILE A 48 -11.80 6.08 -14.28
CA ILE A 48 -11.63 7.55 -14.25
C ILE A 48 -10.84 8.01 -15.48
N LEU A 49 -9.60 7.52 -15.61
CA LEU A 49 -8.72 7.89 -16.72
C LEU A 49 -8.96 7.02 -17.96
N GLY A 50 -9.30 5.74 -17.76
CA GLY A 50 -9.56 4.80 -18.83
C GLY A 50 -10.21 3.53 -18.31
N ARG A 51 -10.72 2.67 -19.20
CA ARG A 51 -11.30 1.37 -18.82
C ARG A 51 -10.55 0.26 -19.52
N ALA A 52 -10.18 -0.77 -18.77
CA ALA A 52 -9.53 -1.93 -19.36
C ALA A 52 -10.51 -2.73 -20.21
N THR A 53 -10.02 -3.21 -21.35
CA THR A 53 -10.73 -4.22 -22.14
C THR A 53 -10.63 -5.58 -21.48
N LYS A 54 -11.45 -6.55 -21.92
CA LYS A 54 -11.32 -7.94 -21.47
C LYS A 54 -9.94 -8.53 -21.79
N ALA A 55 -9.37 -8.21 -22.95
CA ALA A 55 -8.05 -8.66 -23.35
C ALA A 55 -6.95 -8.08 -22.45
N GLU A 56 -7.06 -6.80 -22.12
CA GLU A 56 -6.13 -6.12 -21.20
C GLU A 56 -6.24 -6.64 -19.77
N LEU A 57 -7.45 -6.89 -19.26
CA LEU A 57 -7.64 -7.54 -17.96
C LEU A 57 -6.99 -8.92 -17.91
N ASN A 58 -7.16 -9.74 -18.96
CA ASN A 58 -6.51 -11.04 -19.06
C ASN A 58 -4.98 -10.91 -19.08
N PHE A 59 -4.44 -9.91 -19.78
CA PHE A 59 -3.01 -9.63 -19.80
C PHE A 59 -2.50 -9.23 -18.41
N VAL A 60 -3.21 -8.35 -17.69
CA VAL A 60 -2.87 -7.96 -16.32
C VAL A 60 -2.89 -9.17 -15.39
N HIS A 61 -3.85 -10.08 -15.53
CA HIS A 61 -3.90 -11.32 -14.73
C HIS A 61 -2.70 -12.22 -15.01
N GLN A 62 -2.34 -12.43 -16.27
CA GLN A 62 -1.18 -13.25 -16.65
C GLN A 62 0.12 -12.62 -16.17
N LEU A 63 0.26 -11.29 -16.28
CA LEU A 63 1.38 -10.53 -15.71
C LEU A 63 1.47 -10.73 -14.20
N ALA A 64 0.36 -10.56 -13.49
CA ALA A 64 0.28 -10.74 -12.05
C ALA A 64 0.68 -12.15 -11.62
N GLN A 65 0.23 -13.18 -12.34
CA GLN A 65 0.62 -14.57 -12.10
C GLN A 65 2.12 -14.79 -12.34
N ALA A 66 2.63 -14.36 -13.50
CA ALA A 66 4.01 -14.55 -13.91
C ALA A 66 5.04 -13.92 -12.97
N TYR A 67 4.66 -12.82 -12.31
CA TYR A 67 5.48 -12.11 -11.32
C TYR A 67 5.07 -12.41 -9.86
N ASN A 68 4.13 -13.31 -9.62
CA ASN A 68 3.59 -13.66 -8.30
C ASN A 68 3.11 -12.41 -7.51
N ARG A 69 2.14 -11.68 -8.08
CA ARG A 69 1.52 -10.46 -7.57
C ARG A 69 0.00 -10.64 -7.41
N PRO A 70 -0.46 -11.34 -6.37
CA PRO A 70 -1.88 -11.68 -6.19
C PRO A 70 -2.81 -10.46 -6.02
N SER A 71 -2.27 -9.31 -5.65
CA SER A 71 -2.98 -8.04 -5.38
C SER A 71 -3.65 -7.39 -6.60
N LEU A 72 -3.48 -7.94 -7.81
CA LEU A 72 -4.09 -7.44 -9.05
C LEU A 72 -5.15 -8.38 -9.65
N LEU A 73 -5.49 -9.49 -9.00
CA LEU A 73 -6.56 -10.39 -9.45
C LEU A 73 -7.93 -9.92 -8.90
N PRO A 74 -8.96 -9.60 -9.71
CA PRO A 74 -10.19 -8.93 -9.28
C PRO A 74 -10.97 -9.60 -8.13
N GLU A 75 -11.12 -10.92 -8.17
CA GLU A 75 -11.78 -11.68 -7.08
C GLU A 75 -10.92 -11.70 -5.83
N GLN A 76 -9.59 -11.77 -6.00
CA GLN A 76 -8.63 -11.72 -4.92
C GLN A 76 -8.52 -10.32 -4.33
N MET A 77 -8.71 -9.26 -5.12
CA MET A 77 -8.58 -7.87 -4.69
C MET A 77 -9.62 -7.49 -3.64
N GLU A 78 -10.88 -7.89 -3.80
CA GLU A 78 -11.90 -7.60 -2.79
C GLU A 78 -11.74 -8.46 -1.54
N ILE A 79 -11.37 -9.74 -1.71
CA ILE A 79 -11.01 -10.61 -0.59
C ILE A 79 -9.79 -10.05 0.17
N ASP A 80 -8.79 -9.56 -0.55
CA ASP A 80 -7.57 -8.98 0.00
C ASP A 80 -7.84 -7.65 0.67
N LYS A 81 -8.72 -6.80 0.13
CA LYS A 81 -9.18 -5.58 0.80
C LYS A 81 -9.88 -5.91 2.12
N GLN A 82 -10.78 -6.89 2.14
CA GLN A 82 -11.44 -7.31 3.38
C GLN A 82 -10.44 -7.86 4.40
N LYS A 83 -9.54 -8.77 3.97
CA LYS A 83 -8.48 -9.32 4.83
C LYS A 83 -7.54 -8.23 5.35
N PHE A 84 -7.15 -7.30 4.48
CA PHE A 84 -6.31 -6.16 4.81
C PHE A 84 -7.01 -5.26 5.83
N TYR A 85 -8.28 -4.91 5.61
CA TYR A 85 -9.07 -4.13 6.56
C TYR A 85 -9.16 -4.81 7.92
N HIS A 86 -9.43 -6.12 7.97
CA HIS A 86 -9.43 -6.87 9.22
C HIS A 86 -8.08 -6.85 9.93
N LYS A 87 -6.97 -7.00 9.19
CA LYS A 87 -5.63 -6.94 9.75
C LYS A 87 -5.29 -5.55 10.30
N VAL A 88 -5.50 -4.50 9.51
CA VAL A 88 -5.27 -3.11 9.93
C VAL A 88 -6.15 -2.75 11.13
N ARG A 89 -7.42 -3.12 11.10
CA ARG A 89 -8.34 -2.91 12.23
C ARG A 89 -7.85 -3.64 13.48
N GLY A 90 -7.31 -4.85 13.36
CA GLY A 90 -6.69 -5.57 14.46
C GLY A 90 -5.50 -4.83 15.07
N ILE A 91 -4.65 -4.23 14.24
CA ILE A 91 -3.50 -3.42 14.69
C ILE A 91 -3.98 -2.14 15.36
N VAL A 92 -4.81 -1.34 14.68
CA VAL A 92 -5.34 -0.07 15.19
C VAL A 92 -6.11 -0.27 16.50
N ASN A 93 -6.91 -1.34 16.60
CA ASN A 93 -7.62 -1.67 17.83
C ASN A 93 -6.70 -2.10 18.97
N ASN A 94 -5.45 -2.49 18.70
CA ASN A 94 -4.46 -2.79 19.74
C ASN A 94 -3.58 -1.59 20.11
N LEU A 95 -3.58 -0.51 19.33
CA LEU A 95 -2.91 0.73 19.71
C LEU A 95 -3.66 1.42 20.85
N ASP A 96 -2.90 2.03 21.76
CA ASP A 96 -3.44 2.85 22.83
C ASP A 96 -3.83 4.24 22.29
N PRO A 97 -5.13 4.58 22.24
CA PRO A 97 -5.57 5.87 21.72
C PRO A 97 -5.17 7.03 22.64
N GLU A 98 -4.96 6.81 23.94
CA GLU A 98 -4.60 7.88 24.88
C GLU A 98 -3.19 8.40 24.58
N ILE A 99 -2.26 7.48 24.32
CA ILE A 99 -0.90 7.82 23.88
C ILE A 99 -0.96 8.56 22.54
N LEU A 100 -1.72 8.06 21.56
CA LEU A 100 -1.82 8.73 20.25
C LEU A 100 -2.38 10.16 20.37
N ILE A 101 -3.37 10.38 21.25
CA ILE A 101 -3.95 11.70 21.52
C ILE A 101 -2.96 12.60 22.26
N GLU A 102 -2.27 12.09 23.29
CA GLU A 102 -1.29 12.83 24.10
C GLU A 102 -0.15 13.40 23.22
N TYR A 103 0.30 12.61 22.25
CA TYR A 103 1.33 13.00 21.30
C TYR A 103 0.77 13.62 20.02
N GLN A 104 -0.55 13.87 19.92
CA GLN A 104 -1.18 14.43 18.73
C GLN A 104 -0.76 13.72 17.44
N ALA A 105 -0.67 12.39 17.51
CA ALA A 105 -0.27 11.51 16.43
C ALA A 105 -1.53 11.04 15.67
N TYR A 106 -1.81 11.70 14.54
CA TYR A 106 -2.98 11.43 13.72
C TYR A 106 -2.62 10.61 12.49
N PHE A 107 -3.54 9.80 11.97
CA PHE A 107 -3.31 9.07 10.73
C PHE A 107 -2.90 10.01 9.59
N GLY A 108 -1.87 9.61 8.85
CA GLY A 108 -1.37 10.36 7.70
C GLY A 108 -1.19 9.47 6.47
N GLY A 109 -0.56 10.05 5.45
CA GLY A 109 -0.04 9.33 4.30
C GLY A 109 -1.05 8.42 3.60
N GLY A 110 -0.59 7.23 3.23
CA GLY A 110 -1.43 6.23 2.56
C GLY A 110 -2.50 5.65 3.49
N THR A 111 -2.24 5.67 4.80
CA THR A 111 -3.11 5.09 5.83
C THR A 111 -4.42 5.85 5.95
N MET A 112 -4.35 7.17 6.09
CA MET A 112 -5.53 8.04 6.16
C MET A 112 -6.41 7.86 4.92
N LEU A 113 -5.81 7.91 3.73
CA LEU A 113 -6.53 7.71 2.47
C LEU A 113 -7.16 6.31 2.36
N SER A 114 -6.50 5.28 2.89
CA SER A 114 -7.03 3.92 2.89
C SER A 114 -8.23 3.78 3.82
N LEU A 115 -8.16 4.37 5.02
CA LEU A 115 -9.22 4.27 6.02
C LEU A 115 -10.44 5.16 5.71
N GLU A 116 -10.23 6.37 5.18
CA GLU A 116 -11.32 7.32 4.89
C GLU A 116 -12.10 7.03 3.62
N ARG A 117 -11.57 6.20 2.71
CA ARG A 117 -12.12 5.99 1.36
C ARG A 117 -12.36 4.52 1.03
N ASP A 118 -12.87 3.73 1.97
CA ASP A 118 -13.22 2.31 1.78
C ASP A 118 -12.08 1.48 1.17
N CYS A 119 -10.85 1.66 1.67
CA CYS A 119 -9.64 1.03 1.13
C CYS A 119 -9.42 1.32 -0.37
N TYR A 120 -9.70 2.56 -0.81
CA TYR A 120 -9.42 3.09 -2.16
C TYR A 120 -8.03 2.70 -2.69
N ARG A 121 -7.04 2.65 -1.79
CA ARG A 121 -5.79 1.94 -1.96
C ARG A 121 -5.48 1.12 -0.71
N LEU A 122 -4.68 0.08 -0.85
CA LEU A 122 -4.05 -0.57 0.30
C LEU A 122 -2.85 0.27 0.78
N SER A 123 -2.68 0.36 2.10
CA SER A 123 -1.52 0.99 2.75
C SER A 123 -0.89 -0.03 3.68
N TYR A 124 0.18 -0.66 3.23
CA TYR A 124 0.82 -1.73 4.02
C TYR A 124 1.49 -1.19 5.29
N ASP A 125 1.82 0.10 5.30
CA ASP A 125 2.33 0.83 6.47
C ASP A 125 1.21 1.61 7.16
N LEU A 126 1.38 1.84 8.47
CA LEU A 126 0.57 2.76 9.29
C LEU A 126 1.36 4.05 9.54
N ASP A 127 0.95 5.12 8.85
CA ASP A 127 1.57 6.43 8.94
C ASP A 127 0.85 7.29 9.98
N PHE A 128 1.62 7.94 10.85
CA PHE A 128 1.14 8.96 11.77
C PHE A 128 1.89 10.27 11.54
N LEU A 129 1.17 11.39 11.63
CA LEU A 129 1.69 12.74 11.60
C LEU A 129 1.46 13.39 12.95
N CYS A 130 2.48 14.11 13.43
CA CYS A 130 2.41 14.95 14.62
C CYS A 130 3.21 16.23 14.38
N ASN A 131 3.03 17.22 15.25
CA ASN A 131 3.84 18.42 15.21
C ASN A 131 5.28 18.16 15.71
N LEU A 132 6.18 19.13 15.53
CA LEU A 132 7.60 18.99 15.90
C LEU A 132 7.83 18.79 17.41
N ASP A 133 7.05 19.45 18.27
CA ASP A 133 7.17 19.28 19.72
C ASP A 133 6.79 17.85 20.14
N SER A 134 5.64 17.38 19.68
CA SER A 134 5.18 16.01 19.90
C SER A 134 6.17 14.98 19.34
N PHE A 135 6.73 15.22 18.14
CA PHE A 135 7.75 14.35 17.57
C PHE A 135 8.98 14.26 18.48
N ASN A 136 9.47 15.39 19.01
CA ASN A 136 10.60 15.40 19.93
C ASN A 136 10.29 14.67 21.23
N ARG A 137 9.07 14.79 21.76
CA ARG A 137 8.63 14.04 22.94
C ARG A 137 8.54 12.54 22.66
N LEU A 138 7.96 12.13 21.52
CA LEU A 138 7.92 10.73 21.07
C LEU A 138 9.33 10.15 20.93
N ARG A 139 10.29 10.91 20.40
CA ARG A 139 11.69 10.46 20.30
C ARG A 139 12.28 10.11 21.66
N ARG A 140 12.07 10.96 22.67
CA ARG A 140 12.54 10.68 24.05
C ARG A 140 11.84 9.47 24.65
N TRP A 141 10.53 9.37 24.46
CA TRP A 141 9.75 8.22 24.92
C TRP A 141 10.23 6.89 24.28
N VAL A 142 10.61 6.91 23.00
CA VAL A 142 11.28 5.78 22.34
C VAL A 142 12.64 5.48 22.96
N ASP A 143 13.45 6.51 23.23
CA ASP A 143 14.78 6.37 23.85
C ASP A 143 14.72 5.81 25.27
N GLU A 144 13.63 6.08 25.99
CA GLU A 144 13.33 5.50 27.30
C GLU A 144 12.87 4.02 27.23
N GLY A 145 12.77 3.44 26.03
CA GLY A 145 12.37 2.04 25.83
C GLY A 145 10.88 1.78 26.04
N ARG A 146 10.06 2.82 26.04
CA ARG A 146 8.63 2.77 26.39
C ARG A 146 7.71 2.34 25.26
N VAL A 147 8.26 2.01 24.09
CA VAL A 147 7.50 1.70 22.86
C VAL A 147 6.44 0.62 23.02
N LYS A 148 6.66 -0.33 23.94
CA LYS A 148 5.70 -1.39 24.25
C LYS A 148 4.39 -0.84 24.85
N GLU A 149 4.44 0.30 25.54
CA GLU A 149 3.25 0.95 26.12
C GLU A 149 2.27 1.42 25.03
N LEU A 150 2.69 1.56 23.76
CA LEU A 150 1.78 1.86 22.65
C LEU A 150 0.74 0.76 22.43
N LEU A 151 1.01 -0.46 22.87
CA LEU A 151 0.11 -1.60 22.70
C LEU A 151 -0.71 -1.83 23.96
N LYS A 152 -2.03 -1.94 23.80
CA LYS A 152 -2.97 -2.26 24.89
C LYS A 152 -2.89 -3.72 25.34
N SER A 153 -2.27 -4.59 24.54
CA SER A 153 -2.11 -6.01 24.86
C SER A 153 -0.93 -6.64 24.14
N ASP A 154 -0.43 -7.75 24.70
CA ASP A 154 0.69 -8.54 24.18
C ASP A 154 0.35 -9.38 22.93
N ARG A 155 -0.81 -9.13 22.29
CA ARG A 155 -1.22 -9.83 21.06
C ARG A 155 -0.37 -9.46 19.84
N LEU A 156 0.29 -8.31 19.90
CA LEU A 156 1.24 -7.85 18.90
C LEU A 156 2.58 -7.59 19.60
N SER A 157 3.67 -7.76 18.85
CA SER A 157 5.00 -7.38 19.29
C SER A 157 5.48 -6.16 18.53
N ILE A 158 6.24 -5.30 19.21
CA ILE A 158 6.98 -4.22 18.57
C ILE A 158 8.23 -4.81 17.90
N GLY A 159 8.41 -4.49 16.61
CA GLY A 159 9.56 -4.90 15.81
C GLY A 159 10.80 -4.01 16.03
N GLU A 160 11.69 -3.98 15.04
CA GLU A 160 12.91 -3.16 15.12
C GLU A 160 12.53 -1.68 15.05
N ILE A 161 13.05 -0.86 15.96
CA ILE A 161 12.79 0.58 15.96
C ILE A 161 13.95 1.30 15.27
N LYS A 162 13.63 2.03 14.20
CA LYS A 162 14.56 2.97 13.53
C LYS A 162 14.10 4.39 13.75
N LYS A 163 15.05 5.27 14.07
CA LYS A 163 14.80 6.69 14.32
C LYS A 163 15.84 7.51 13.58
N ASP A 164 15.39 8.50 12.82
CA ASP A 164 16.24 9.45 12.12
C ASP A 164 15.71 10.88 12.26
N LEU A 165 16.20 11.82 11.46
CA LEU A 165 15.73 13.22 11.48
C LEU A 165 14.30 13.39 10.96
N TYR A 166 13.80 12.43 10.18
CA TYR A 166 12.54 12.50 9.44
C TYR A 166 11.43 11.67 10.07
N GLY A 167 11.74 10.75 10.98
CA GLY A 167 10.71 9.95 11.62
C GLY A 167 11.20 8.92 12.64
N ILE A 168 10.21 8.24 13.21
CA ILE A 168 10.33 7.03 14.01
C ILE A 168 9.60 5.94 13.21
N ARG A 169 10.23 4.80 12.99
CA ARG A 169 9.69 3.66 12.22
C ARG A 169 9.84 2.39 13.03
N ILE A 170 8.80 1.56 12.98
CA ILE A 170 8.79 0.22 13.56
C ILE A 170 8.71 -0.74 12.38
N LEU A 171 9.73 -1.59 12.21
CA LEU A 171 9.90 -2.53 11.09
C LEU A 171 9.54 -3.96 11.48
#